data_AF-A0A4P6U1P1-F1
#
_entry.id   AF-A0A4P6U1P1-F1
#
_cell.length_a   1.000
_cell.length_b   1.000
_cell.length_c   1.000
_cell.angle_alpha   90.00
_cell.angle_beta   90.00
_cell.angle_gamma   90.00
#
_symmetry.space_group_name_H-M   'P 1'
#
loop_
_entity.id
_entity.type
_entity.pdbx_description
1 polymer ?
#
loop_
_entity_poly.entity_id
_entity_poly.type
_entity_poly.pdbx_seq_one_letter_code
_entity_poly.pdbx_strand_id
1 'polypeptide(L)'
;MAKNAKQRILDGALNLLRAEGGGAITLEAAAKEVGLSKPGLMYHFPTKEALMLGVVAHVADRWEKLLLEQLGRPLETATPAQRIRAHVDVALNAPFDRADFAIYTDAHYRTALTDAWVCRIEPWLTLPDDLPGAVRARLTAARLLADGYWTAAATGVFPVPGRDRAELLAVVEGLLAEDPAS
;
A
#
# COMPACT_ATOMS: atom_id res chain seq x y z
N MET A 1 -6.48 17.55 20.46
CA MET A 1 -5.76 18.44 19.53
C MET A 1 -4.48 17.81 18.96
N ALA A 2 -3.65 17.12 19.74
CA ALA A 2 -2.38 16.50 19.26
C ALA A 2 -2.53 15.39 18.19
N LYS A 3 -3.57 14.55 18.25
CA LYS A 3 -3.83 13.50 17.24
C LYS A 3 -4.06 14.09 15.84
N ASN A 4 -4.72 15.25 15.77
CA ASN A 4 -4.96 15.98 14.52
C ASN A 4 -3.66 16.56 13.96
N ALA A 5 -2.76 17.08 14.81
CA ALA A 5 -1.46 17.60 14.37
C ALA A 5 -0.55 16.51 13.76
N LYS A 6 -0.46 15.33 14.39
CA LYS A 6 0.32 14.20 13.85
C LYS A 6 -0.20 13.78 12.47
N GLN A 7 -1.52 13.64 12.32
CA GLN A 7 -2.14 13.26 11.05
C GLN A 7 -1.90 14.32 9.97
N ARG A 8 -2.09 15.60 10.28
CA ARG A 8 -1.77 16.71 9.37
C ARG A 8 -0.33 16.67 8.87
N ILE A 9 0.63 16.39 9.76
CA ILE A 9 2.05 16.25 9.37
C ILE A 9 2.25 15.10 8.38
N LEU A 10 1.60 13.95 8.61
CA LEU A 10 1.68 12.79 7.72
C LEU A 10 1.03 13.09 6.36
N ASP A 11 -0.14 13.73 6.35
CA ASP A 11 -0.81 14.17 5.11
C ASP A 11 0.06 15.15 4.32
N GLY A 12 0.67 16.13 5.01
CA GLY A 12 1.62 17.07 4.41
C GLY A 12 2.85 16.36 3.84
N ALA A 13 3.42 15.40 4.56
CA ALA A 13 4.54 14.61 4.05
C ALA A 13 4.17 13.80 2.80
N LEU A 14 2.96 13.23 2.72
CA LEU A 14 2.46 12.58 1.51
C LEU A 14 2.27 13.56 0.35
N ASN A 15 1.83 14.79 0.61
CA ASN A 15 1.72 15.83 -0.42
C ASN A 15 3.08 16.18 -1.04
N LEU A 16 4.14 16.20 -0.23
CA LEU A 16 5.51 16.41 -0.73
C LEU A 16 5.93 15.29 -1.69
N LEU A 17 5.50 14.04 -1.48
CA LEU A 17 5.75 12.92 -2.39
C LEU A 17 4.94 13.01 -3.68
N ARG A 18 3.74 13.59 -3.62
CA ARG A 18 2.89 13.82 -4.81
C ARG A 18 3.41 14.92 -5.71
N ALA A 19 4.14 15.89 -5.15
CA ALA A 19 4.64 17.05 -5.88
C ALA A 19 5.54 16.65 -7.06
N GLU A 20 5.43 17.40 -8.16
CA GLU A 20 6.26 17.20 -9.35
C GLU A 20 7.76 17.27 -8.99
N GLY A 21 8.52 16.26 -9.42
CA GLY A 21 9.94 16.12 -9.08
C GLY A 21 10.25 15.21 -7.88
N GLY A 22 9.24 14.71 -7.16
CA GLY A 22 9.43 13.72 -6.08
C GLY A 22 10.26 14.27 -4.92
N GLY A 23 9.78 15.34 -4.31
CA GLY A 23 10.51 16.08 -3.27
C GLY A 23 10.96 15.17 -2.11
N ALA A 24 12.22 15.32 -1.70
CA ALA A 24 12.73 14.60 -0.54
C ALA A 24 11.95 15.01 0.73
N ILE A 25 11.38 14.04 1.43
CA ILE A 25 10.79 14.30 2.76
C ILE A 25 11.92 14.66 3.72
N THR A 26 11.87 15.89 4.23
CA THR A 26 12.71 16.37 5.34
C THR A 26 11.82 16.91 6.46
N LEU A 27 12.35 16.98 7.67
CA LEU A 27 11.62 17.55 8.81
C LEU A 27 11.27 19.02 8.54
N GLU A 28 12.17 19.77 7.90
CA GLU A 28 11.96 21.16 7.50
C GLU A 28 10.87 21.30 6.45
N ALA A 29 10.91 20.49 5.39
CA ALA A 29 9.93 20.55 4.31
C ALA A 29 8.53 20.18 4.83
N ALA A 30 8.42 19.11 5.62
CA ALA A 30 7.17 18.69 6.23
C ALA A 30 6.64 19.74 7.21
N ALA A 31 7.50 20.38 8.01
CA ALA A 31 7.07 21.44 8.93
C ALA A 31 6.53 22.64 8.16
N LYS A 32 7.23 23.07 7.11
CA LYS A 32 6.80 24.16 6.23
C LYS A 32 5.46 23.87 5.58
N GLU A 33 5.28 22.65 5.05
CA GLU A 33 4.06 22.22 4.36
C GLU A 33 2.80 22.38 5.23
N VAL A 34 2.92 22.10 6.53
CA VAL A 34 1.77 22.16 7.46
C VAL A 34 1.71 23.44 8.31
N GLY A 35 2.60 24.40 8.05
CA GLY A 35 2.67 25.66 8.78
C GLY A 35 3.19 25.54 10.22
N LEU A 36 4.06 24.56 10.50
CA LEU A 36 4.72 24.38 11.79
C LEU A 36 6.19 24.82 11.74
N SER A 37 6.76 25.13 12.91
CA SER A 37 8.21 25.26 13.05
C SER A 37 8.87 23.87 13.09
N LYS A 38 10.15 23.77 12.74
CA LYS A 38 10.90 22.51 12.86
C LYS A 38 10.87 21.94 14.29
N PRO A 39 11.10 22.72 15.37
CA PRO A 39 10.92 22.21 16.73
C PRO A 39 9.50 21.71 17.02
N GLY A 40 8.47 22.39 16.50
CA GLY A 40 7.08 21.98 16.64
C GLY A 40 6.76 20.65 15.94
N LEU A 41 7.35 20.39 14.78
CA LEU A 41 7.24 19.08 14.12
C LEU A 41 8.03 18.01 14.87
N MET A 42 9.24 18.34 15.34
CA MET A 42 10.11 17.42 16.07
C MET A 42 9.51 16.94 17.40
N TYR A 43 8.60 17.72 18.00
CA TYR A 43 7.79 17.27 19.13
C TYR A 43 6.96 16.01 18.80
N HIS A 44 6.51 15.84 17.56
CA HIS A 44 5.77 14.67 17.09
C HIS A 44 6.66 13.61 16.45
N PHE A 45 7.68 14.04 15.69
CA PHE A 45 8.60 13.18 14.95
C PHE A 45 10.04 13.63 15.20
N PRO A 46 10.72 13.08 16.22
CA PRO A 46 12.02 13.58 16.67
C PRO A 46 13.13 13.39 15.63
N THR A 47 12.96 12.45 14.69
CA THR A 47 13.91 12.15 13.63
C THR A 47 13.20 12.02 12.29
N LYS A 48 13.96 12.15 11.19
CA LYS A 48 13.45 11.87 9.84
C LYS A 48 12.97 10.42 9.72
N GLU A 49 13.69 9.47 10.29
CA GLU A 49 13.27 8.06 10.33
C GLU A 49 11.90 7.90 10.99
N ALA A 50 11.67 8.53 12.14
CA ALA A 50 10.38 8.48 12.83
C ALA A 50 9.25 9.08 11.98
N LEU A 51 9.52 10.16 11.24
CA LEU A 51 8.56 10.72 10.28
C LEU A 51 8.27 9.72 9.16
N MET A 52 9.30 9.13 8.54
CA MET A 52 9.15 8.19 7.43
C MET A 52 8.40 6.91 7.85
N LEU A 53 8.71 6.35 9.02
CA LEU A 53 7.95 5.23 9.59
C LEU A 53 6.49 5.60 9.84
N GLY A 54 6.23 6.81 10.32
CA GLY A 54 4.88 7.33 10.48
C GLY A 54 4.13 7.45 9.15
N VAL A 55 4.81 7.88 8.07
CA VAL A 55 4.24 7.98 6.73
C VAL A 55 3.89 6.59 6.20
N VAL A 56 4.80 5.62 6.29
CA VAL A 56 4.53 4.23 5.87
C VAL A 56 3.38 3.61 6.65
N ALA A 57 3.33 3.80 7.96
CA ALA A 57 2.22 3.35 8.78
C ALA A 57 0.89 3.99 8.35
N HIS A 58 0.90 5.28 8.01
CA HIS A 58 -0.28 5.99 7.54
C HIS A 58 -0.79 5.46 6.19
N VAL A 59 0.11 5.15 5.26
CA VAL A 59 -0.24 4.53 3.98
C VAL A 59 -0.77 3.11 4.21
N ALA A 60 -0.13 2.32 5.07
CA ALA A 60 -0.57 0.97 5.42
C ALA A 60 -1.96 0.97 6.07
N ASP A 61 -2.26 1.92 6.96
CA ASP A 61 -3.58 2.07 7.58
C ASP A 61 -4.66 2.38 6.54
N ARG A 62 -4.35 3.21 5.53
CA ARG A 62 -5.25 3.47 4.41
C ARG A 62 -5.50 2.20 3.58
N TRP A 63 -4.45 1.44 3.30
CA TRP A 63 -4.54 0.16 2.58
C TRP A 63 -5.37 -0.87 3.33
N GLU A 64 -5.08 -1.09 4.62
CA GLU A 64 -5.82 -2.03 5.46
C GLU A 64 -7.30 -1.66 5.53
N LYS A 65 -7.62 -0.35 5.63
CA LYS A 65 -9.00 0.12 5.59
C LYS A 65 -9.70 -0.25 4.27
N LEU A 66 -9.07 0.01 3.12
CA LEU A 66 -9.62 -0.34 1.81
C LEU A 66 -9.81 -1.87 1.67
N LEU A 67 -8.83 -2.64 2.12
CA LEU A 67 -8.89 -4.10 2.09
C LEU A 67 -10.01 -4.65 2.99
N LEU A 68 -10.20 -4.11 4.20
CA LEU A 68 -11.30 -4.49 5.10
C LEU A 68 -12.66 -4.11 4.52
N GLU A 69 -12.79 -2.92 3.95
CA GLU A 69 -14.01 -2.46 3.29
C GLU A 69 -14.36 -3.38 2.10
N GLN A 70 -13.39 -3.73 1.27
CA GLN A 70 -13.58 -4.62 0.13
C GLN A 70 -13.87 -6.07 0.55
N LEU A 71 -13.18 -6.55 1.58
CA LEU A 71 -13.36 -7.91 2.09
C LEU A 71 -14.75 -8.10 2.72
N GLY A 72 -15.29 -7.07 3.38
CA GLY A 72 -16.63 -7.08 3.96
C GLY A 72 -16.82 -8.07 5.12
N ARG A 73 -15.73 -8.57 5.71
CA ARG A 73 -15.71 -9.50 6.85
C ARG A 73 -14.41 -9.39 7.65
N PRO A 74 -14.36 -9.90 8.90
CA PRO A 74 -13.13 -9.97 9.67
C PRO A 74 -12.07 -10.80 8.95
N LEU A 75 -10.83 -10.31 8.95
CA LEU A 75 -9.68 -10.94 8.29
C LEU A 75 -9.45 -12.38 8.76
N GLU A 76 -9.67 -12.63 10.04
CA GLU A 76 -9.48 -13.92 10.72
C GLU A 76 -10.42 -15.01 10.18
N THR A 77 -11.54 -14.59 9.58
CA THR A 77 -12.55 -15.49 9.00
C THR A 77 -12.43 -15.64 7.49
N ALA A 78 -11.50 -14.91 6.86
CA ALA A 78 -11.34 -14.88 5.42
C ALA A 78 -10.44 -16.02 4.93
N THR A 79 -10.88 -16.71 3.88
CA THR A 79 -10.04 -17.70 3.18
C THR A 79 -8.90 -17.00 2.45
N PRO A 80 -7.78 -17.69 2.15
CA PRO A 80 -6.70 -17.11 1.35
C PRO A 80 -7.19 -16.53 0.02
N ALA A 81 -8.10 -17.22 -0.68
CA ALA A 81 -8.69 -16.73 -1.93
C ALA A 81 -9.50 -15.44 -1.74
N GLN A 82 -10.25 -15.30 -0.64
CA GLN A 82 -10.98 -14.07 -0.32
C GLN A 82 -10.04 -12.90 -0.05
N ARG A 83 -8.94 -13.13 0.70
CA ARG A 83 -7.94 -12.08 0.97
C ARG A 83 -7.25 -11.61 -0.30
N ILE A 84 -6.82 -12.54 -1.16
CA ILE A 84 -6.19 -12.20 -2.43
C ILE A 84 -7.18 -11.50 -3.38
N ARG A 85 -8.45 -11.92 -3.42
CA ARG A 85 -9.49 -11.21 -4.20
C ARG A 85 -9.65 -9.77 -3.73
N ALA A 86 -9.75 -9.54 -2.41
CA ALA A 86 -9.84 -8.18 -1.88
C ALA A 86 -8.61 -7.33 -2.25
N HIS A 87 -7.40 -7.90 -2.20
CA HIS A 87 -6.18 -7.22 -2.65
C HIS A 87 -6.21 -6.86 -4.14
N VAL A 88 -6.60 -7.80 -5.00
CA VAL A 88 -6.75 -7.57 -6.44
C VAL A 88 -7.74 -6.43 -6.69
N ASP A 89 -8.92 -6.51 -6.08
CA ASP A 89 -9.97 -5.51 -6.28
C ASP A 89 -9.49 -4.12 -5.85
N VAL A 90 -8.86 -4.00 -4.68
CA VAL A 90 -8.30 -2.73 -4.20
C VAL A 90 -7.20 -2.24 -5.15
N ALA A 91 -6.24 -3.08 -5.51
CA ALA A 91 -5.12 -2.73 -6.39
C ALA A 91 -5.56 -2.28 -7.79
N LEU A 92 -6.66 -2.82 -8.31
CA LEU A 92 -7.14 -2.48 -9.65
C LEU A 92 -8.16 -1.34 -9.65
N ASN A 93 -8.90 -1.10 -8.56
CA ASN A 93 -9.99 -0.11 -8.50
C ASN A 93 -9.65 1.17 -7.71
N ALA A 94 -8.81 1.10 -6.68
CA ALA A 94 -8.55 2.26 -5.86
C ALA A 94 -7.66 3.29 -6.58
N PRO A 95 -7.88 4.60 -6.35
CA PRO A 95 -6.99 5.62 -6.87
C PRO A 95 -5.67 5.59 -6.11
N PHE A 96 -4.60 5.18 -6.78
CA PHE A 96 -3.25 5.20 -6.23
C PHE A 96 -2.45 6.37 -6.80
N ASP A 97 -1.57 6.92 -5.97
CA ASP A 97 -0.66 7.99 -6.36
C ASP A 97 0.78 7.65 -5.95
N ARG A 98 1.74 8.51 -6.31
CA ARG A 98 3.16 8.28 -5.99
C ARG A 98 3.44 8.13 -4.50
N ALA A 99 2.61 8.68 -3.63
CA ALA A 99 2.80 8.60 -2.19
C ALA A 99 2.51 7.19 -1.63
N ASP A 100 1.80 6.33 -2.39
CA ASP A 100 1.68 4.90 -2.10
C ASP A 100 3.04 4.18 -2.15
N PHE A 101 4.02 4.73 -2.88
CA PHE A 101 5.38 4.20 -2.98
C PHE A 101 6.32 4.71 -1.88
N ALA A 102 5.79 5.24 -0.76
CA ALA A 102 6.57 5.78 0.35
C ALA A 102 7.70 4.85 0.84
N ILE A 103 7.50 3.53 0.81
CA ILE A 103 8.50 2.53 1.20
C ILE A 103 9.80 2.60 0.38
N TYR A 104 9.75 3.11 -0.85
CA TYR A 104 10.90 3.22 -1.76
C TYR A 104 11.53 4.63 -1.80
N THR A 105 10.96 5.58 -1.06
CA THR A 105 11.34 7.00 -1.18
C THR A 105 12.63 7.36 -0.46
N ASP A 106 13.11 6.53 0.48
CA ASP A 106 14.39 6.74 1.17
C ASP A 106 15.22 5.46 1.24
N ALA A 107 16.32 5.44 0.48
CA ALA A 107 17.23 4.30 0.45
C ALA A 107 17.93 4.04 1.80
N HIS A 108 18.12 5.06 2.65
CA HIS A 108 18.79 4.90 3.94
C HIS A 108 17.94 4.11 4.93
N TYR A 109 16.61 4.29 4.87
CA TYR A 109 15.66 3.65 5.78
C TYR A 109 14.95 2.45 5.14
N ARG A 110 15.35 2.04 3.92
CA ARG A 110 14.65 1.03 3.12
C ARG A 110 14.26 -0.21 3.91
N THR A 111 15.19 -0.80 4.67
CA THR A 111 14.90 -2.00 5.48
C THR A 111 13.80 -1.74 6.50
N ALA A 112 13.95 -0.69 7.33
CA ALA A 112 12.96 -0.36 8.36
C ALA A 112 11.58 -0.01 7.76
N LEU A 113 11.55 0.68 6.62
CA LEU A 113 10.31 1.02 5.91
C LEU A 113 9.65 -0.22 5.29
N THR A 114 10.42 -1.10 4.66
CA THR A 114 9.91 -2.37 4.13
C THR A 114 9.39 -3.26 5.24
N ASP A 115 10.12 -3.41 6.35
CA ASP A 115 9.71 -4.27 7.48
C ASP A 115 8.40 -3.75 8.12
N ALA A 116 8.28 -2.43 8.30
CA ALA A 116 7.06 -1.82 8.81
C ALA A 116 5.85 -2.06 7.88
N TRP A 117 6.06 -2.01 6.57
CA TRP A 117 5.02 -2.32 5.59
C TRP A 117 4.65 -3.81 5.59
N VAL A 118 5.65 -4.70 5.50
CA VAL A 118 5.45 -6.15 5.48
C VAL A 118 4.70 -6.59 6.72
N CYS A 119 5.08 -6.14 7.91
CA CYS A 119 4.39 -6.48 9.15
C CYS A 119 2.87 -6.18 9.12
N ARG A 120 2.44 -5.12 8.42
CA ARG A 120 1.03 -4.73 8.32
C ARG A 120 0.28 -5.49 7.21
N ILE A 121 0.95 -5.78 6.11
CA ILE A 121 0.32 -6.34 4.90
C ILE A 121 0.45 -7.86 4.81
N GLU A 122 1.44 -8.46 5.47
CA GLU A 122 1.67 -9.92 5.51
C GLU A 122 0.41 -10.72 5.88
N PRO A 123 -0.41 -10.34 6.88
CA PRO A 123 -1.64 -11.08 7.21
C PRO A 123 -2.64 -11.20 6.05
N TRP A 124 -2.60 -10.26 5.10
CA TRP A 124 -3.46 -10.27 3.91
C TRP A 124 -2.93 -11.20 2.82
N LEU A 125 -1.63 -11.17 2.59
CA LEU A 125 -1.02 -11.74 1.38
C LEU A 125 -0.34 -13.10 1.59
N THR A 126 -0.08 -13.48 2.85
CA THR A 126 0.54 -14.77 3.15
C THR A 126 -0.43 -15.92 2.89
N LEU A 127 0.09 -16.92 2.19
CA LEU A 127 -0.62 -18.15 1.82
C LEU A 127 -0.13 -19.30 2.72
N PRO A 128 -1.04 -20.12 3.27
CA PRO A 128 -0.64 -21.31 4.02
C PRO A 128 0.18 -22.31 3.18
N ASP A 129 1.17 -22.95 3.81
CA ASP A 129 2.07 -23.90 3.15
C ASP A 129 1.36 -25.21 2.75
N ASP A 130 0.28 -25.56 3.43
CA ASP A 130 -0.54 -26.76 3.22
C ASP A 130 -1.52 -26.63 2.03
N LEU A 131 -1.62 -25.45 1.42
CA LEU A 131 -2.41 -25.29 0.19
C LEU A 131 -1.85 -26.16 -0.94
N PRO A 132 -2.71 -26.78 -1.78
CA PRO A 132 -2.29 -27.45 -3.00
C PRO A 132 -1.42 -26.51 -3.86
N GLY A 133 -0.30 -27.03 -4.38
CA GLY A 133 0.67 -26.22 -5.11
C GLY A 133 0.07 -25.43 -6.28
N ALA A 134 -0.89 -26.02 -7.00
CA ALA A 134 -1.61 -25.35 -8.08
C ALA A 134 -2.46 -24.17 -7.60
N VAL A 135 -3.19 -24.33 -6.48
CA VAL A 135 -3.98 -23.25 -5.87
C VAL A 135 -3.06 -22.13 -5.39
N ARG A 136 -1.99 -22.47 -4.67
CA ARG A 136 -1.00 -21.50 -4.20
C ARG A 136 -0.36 -20.73 -5.36
N ALA A 137 -0.04 -21.41 -6.47
CA ALA A 137 0.52 -20.78 -7.66
C ALA A 137 -0.47 -19.79 -8.30
N ARG A 138 -1.75 -20.16 -8.44
CA ARG A 138 -2.80 -19.28 -8.99
C ARG A 138 -3.04 -18.04 -8.14
N LEU A 139 -3.15 -18.20 -6.82
CA LEU A 139 -3.30 -17.08 -5.88
C LEU A 139 -2.08 -16.16 -5.89
N THR A 140 -0.87 -16.74 -5.96
CA THR A 140 0.38 -15.97 -6.08
C THR A 140 0.43 -15.19 -7.40
N ALA A 141 0.01 -15.79 -8.51
CA ALA A 141 -0.04 -15.12 -9.80
C ALA A 141 -1.04 -13.95 -9.81
N ALA A 142 -2.24 -14.15 -9.24
CA ALA A 142 -3.24 -13.08 -9.08
C ALA A 142 -2.69 -11.91 -8.25
N ARG A 143 -2.04 -12.20 -7.11
CA ARG A 143 -1.37 -11.21 -6.27
C ARG A 143 -0.28 -10.44 -7.04
N LEU A 144 0.59 -11.14 -7.76
CA LEU A 144 1.68 -10.51 -8.53
C LEU A 144 1.16 -9.62 -9.66
N LEU A 145 0.07 -10.02 -10.33
CA LEU A 145 -0.58 -9.19 -11.34
C LEU A 145 -1.14 -7.90 -10.72
N ALA A 146 -1.79 -8.01 -9.56
CA ALA A 146 -2.27 -6.86 -8.79
C ALA A 146 -1.11 -5.92 -8.36
N ASP A 147 -0.03 -6.48 -7.81
CA ASP A 147 1.16 -5.72 -7.41
C ASP A 147 1.77 -4.97 -8.61
N GLY A 148 1.87 -5.64 -9.76
CA GLY A 148 2.38 -5.06 -11.00
C GLY A 148 1.49 -3.95 -11.56
N TYR A 149 0.16 -4.16 -11.57
CA TYR A 149 -0.80 -3.16 -12.01
C TYR A 149 -0.74 -1.91 -11.13
N TRP A 150 -0.79 -2.09 -9.81
CA TRP A 150 -0.66 -1.01 -8.83
C TRP A 150 0.66 -0.25 -9.00
N THR A 151 1.77 -0.97 -9.14
CA THR A 151 3.10 -0.37 -9.34
C THR A 151 3.16 0.48 -10.61
N ALA A 152 2.66 -0.04 -11.72
CA ALA A 152 2.65 0.68 -13.00
C ALA A 152 1.79 1.96 -12.91
N ALA A 153 0.63 1.86 -12.27
CA ALA A 153 -0.27 3.00 -12.07
C ALA A 153 0.34 4.08 -11.17
N ALA A 154 0.90 3.71 -10.02
CA ALA A 154 1.42 4.67 -9.04
C ALA A 154 2.74 5.34 -9.47
N THR A 155 3.60 4.61 -10.20
CA THR A 155 4.90 5.14 -10.66
C THR A 155 4.82 5.83 -12.02
N GLY A 156 3.82 5.48 -12.84
CA GLY A 156 3.74 5.89 -14.24
C GLY A 156 4.72 5.16 -15.16
N VAL A 157 5.36 4.08 -14.68
CA VAL A 157 6.26 3.24 -15.47
C VAL A 157 5.40 2.16 -16.16
N PHE A 158 5.24 2.27 -17.47
CA PHE A 158 4.40 1.39 -18.30
C PHE A 158 2.96 1.23 -17.77
N PRO A 159 2.21 2.33 -17.54
CA PRO A 159 0.85 2.24 -17.02
C PRO A 159 -0.04 1.49 -18.00
N VAL A 160 -0.87 0.59 -17.47
CA VAL A 160 -1.86 -0.13 -18.26
C VAL A 160 -2.93 0.87 -18.73
N PRO A 161 -3.20 0.98 -20.04
CA PRO A 161 -4.30 1.80 -20.54
C PRO A 161 -5.63 1.38 -19.94
N GLY A 162 -6.48 2.35 -19.55
CA GLY A 162 -7.76 2.04 -18.91
C GLY A 162 -8.69 1.12 -19.72
N ARG A 163 -8.55 1.10 -21.06
CA ARG A 163 -9.26 0.17 -21.96
C ARG A 163 -8.90 -1.32 -21.74
N ASP A 164 -7.68 -1.61 -21.28
CA ASP A 164 -7.18 -2.99 -21.13
C ASP A 164 -7.45 -3.53 -19.71
N ARG A 165 -7.92 -2.68 -18.81
CA ARG A 165 -8.18 -3.00 -17.40
C ARG A 165 -9.25 -4.08 -17.21
N ALA A 166 -10.32 -4.04 -18.00
CA ALA A 166 -11.40 -5.02 -17.92
C ALA A 166 -10.93 -6.44 -18.29
N GLU A 167 -10.07 -6.54 -19.31
CA GLU A 167 -9.48 -7.81 -19.73
C GLU A 167 -8.51 -8.37 -18.67
N LEU A 168 -7.72 -7.50 -18.03
CA LEU A 168 -6.87 -7.93 -16.91
C LEU A 168 -7.69 -8.45 -15.72
N LEU A 169 -8.80 -7.79 -15.39
CA LEU A 169 -9.72 -8.28 -14.35
C LEU A 169 -10.25 -9.67 -14.70
N ALA A 170 -10.65 -9.89 -15.96
CA ALA A 170 -11.12 -11.21 -16.40
C ALA A 170 -10.05 -12.30 -16.28
N VAL A 171 -8.79 -11.99 -16.58
CA VAL A 171 -7.66 -12.91 -16.37
C VAL A 171 -7.49 -13.24 -14.89
N VAL A 172 -7.57 -12.25 -14.01
CA VAL A 172 -7.43 -12.48 -12.56
C VAL A 172 -8.60 -13.29 -12.02
N GLU A 173 -9.83 -13.04 -12.45
CA GLU A 173 -10.98 -13.86 -12.04
C GLU A 173 -10.82 -15.31 -12.46
N GLY A 174 -10.26 -15.58 -13.64
CA GLY A 174 -9.88 -16.94 -14.04
C GLY A 174 -8.86 -17.58 -13.09
N LEU A 175 -7.88 -16.81 -12.60
CA LEU A 175 -6.91 -17.30 -11.61
C LEU A 175 -7.56 -17.56 -10.24
N LEU A 176 -8.55 -16.75 -9.85
CA LEU A 176 -9.23 -16.81 -8.55
C LEU A 176 -10.44 -17.75 -8.50
N ALA A 177 -10.90 -18.25 -9.64
CA ALA A 177 -12.01 -19.20 -9.71
C ALA A 177 -11.63 -20.51 -8.97
N GLU A 178 -12.54 -21.06 -8.16
CA GLU A 178 -12.33 -22.40 -7.62
C GLU A 178 -12.43 -23.42 -8.76
N ASP A 179 -11.54 -24.42 -8.80
CA ASP A 179 -11.71 -25.50 -9.78
C ASP A 179 -13.01 -26.24 -9.47
N PRO A 180 -13.87 -26.51 -10.47
CA PRO A 180 -15.15 -27.21 -10.26
C PRO A 180 -15.00 -28.68 -9.82
N ALA A 181 -13.79 -29.13 -9.51
CA ALA A 181 -13.50 -30.47 -9.02
C ALA A 181 -12.42 -30.40 -7.93
N SER A 182 -12.84 -30.18 -6.69
CA SER A 182 -12.11 -30.53 -5.47
C SER A 182 -13.11 -31.00 -4.43
#